data_AF-A0A950WUM5-F1
#
_entry.id   AF-A0A950WUM5-F1
#
_cell.length_a   1.000
_cell.length_b   1.000
_cell.length_c   1.000
_cell.angle_alpha   90.00
_cell.angle_beta   90.00
_cell.angle_gamma   90.00
#
_symmetry.space_group_name_H-M   'P 1'
#
loop_
_entity.id
_entity.type
_entity.pdbx_description
1 polymer ?
#
loop_
_entity_poly.entity_id
_entity_poly.type
_entity_poly.pdbx_seq_one_letter_code
_entity_poly.pdbx_strand_id
1 'polypeptide(L)'
;MATEEIRAIEAILMQATDPIEPNLLAQLLEVSPARVEEMCNELSASYDAEDRGFVLVRVAGGYRFQSHPDLAAYVERFVLEGQSARLSAAALET
;
A
#
# COMPACT_ATOMS: atom_id res chain seq x y z
N MET A 1 -5.41 13.57 16.41
CA MET A 1 -6.30 13.62 15.22
C MET A 1 -5.39 13.56 14.01
N ALA A 2 -5.64 12.66 13.06
CA ALA A 2 -4.84 12.59 11.84
C ALA A 2 -4.96 13.91 11.07
N THR A 3 -3.83 14.46 10.63
CA THR A 3 -3.80 15.67 9.80
C THR A 3 -4.35 15.36 8.41
N GLU A 4 -4.70 16.40 7.65
CA GLU A 4 -5.18 16.25 6.28
C GLU A 4 -4.11 15.59 5.39
N GLU A 5 -2.84 15.95 5.60
CA GLU A 5 -1.69 15.40 4.88
C GLU A 5 -1.53 13.88 5.09
N ILE A 6 -1.70 13.39 6.32
CA ILE A 6 -1.65 11.95 6.61
C ILE A 6 -2.73 11.21 5.82
N ARG A 7 -3.97 11.72 5.86
CA ARG A 7 -5.09 11.11 5.13
C ARG A 7 -4.88 11.15 3.62
N ALA A 8 -4.24 12.20 3.11
CA ALA A 8 -3.91 12.32 1.71
C ALA A 8 -2.82 11.31 1.29
N ILE A 9 -1.77 11.09 2.11
CA ILE A 9 -0.76 10.05 1.86
C ILE A 9 -1.44 8.67 1.74
N GLU A 10 -2.31 8.31 2.68
CA GLU A 10 -3.05 7.05 2.66
C GLU A 10 -3.83 6.88 1.35
N ALA A 11 -4.59 7.90 0.96
CA ALA A 11 -5.41 7.89 -0.24
C ALA A 11 -4.57 7.74 -1.52
N ILE A 12 -3.45 8.47 -1.61
CA ILE A 12 -2.55 8.41 -2.76
C ILE A 12 -1.91 7.02 -2.87
N LEU A 13 -1.37 6.50 -1.76
CA LEU A 13 -0.70 5.20 -1.72
C LEU A 13 -1.66 4.03 -1.96
N MET A 14 -2.94 4.17 -1.60
CA MET A 14 -3.98 3.18 -1.91
C MET A 14 -4.26 3.09 -3.41
N GLN A 15 -4.15 4.20 -4.15
CA GLN A 15 -4.38 4.24 -5.59
C GLN A 15 -3.12 3.86 -6.41
N ALA A 16 -1.94 3.99 -5.81
CA ALA A 16 -0.66 3.74 -6.47
C ALA A 16 -0.45 2.25 -6.79
N THR A 17 -0.03 1.97 -8.03
CA THR A 17 0.35 0.61 -8.47
C THR A 17 1.84 0.32 -8.26
N ASP A 18 2.66 1.37 -8.17
CA ASP A 18 4.12 1.35 -8.03
C ASP A 18 4.56 2.13 -6.77
N PRO A 19 5.72 1.84 -6.14
CA PRO A 19 6.22 2.63 -5.01
C PRO A 19 6.33 4.13 -5.33
N ILE A 20 5.81 4.98 -4.45
CA ILE A 20 5.82 6.43 -4.63
C ILE A 20 7.00 7.05 -3.86
N GLU A 21 7.84 7.80 -4.56
CA GLU A 21 8.97 8.49 -3.93
C GLU A 21 8.51 9.59 -2.95
N PRO A 22 9.23 9.81 -1.82
CA PRO A 22 8.89 10.85 -0.85
C PRO A 22 8.83 12.25 -1.47
N ASN A 23 9.71 12.53 -2.44
CA ASN A 23 9.73 13.81 -3.15
C ASN A 23 8.46 14.09 -3.97
N LEU A 24 7.79 13.06 -4.50
CA LEU A 24 6.54 13.25 -5.22
C LEU A 24 5.40 13.56 -4.26
N LEU A 25 5.29 12.81 -3.16
CA LEU A 25 4.32 13.09 -2.09
C LEU A 25 4.52 14.50 -1.51
N ALA A 26 5.77 14.90 -1.27
CA ALA A 26 6.12 16.21 -0.75
C ALA A 26 5.65 17.35 -1.65
N GLN A 27 5.81 17.19 -2.97
CA GLN A 27 5.32 18.16 -3.96
C GLN A 27 3.79 18.24 -3.99
N LEU A 28 3.08 17.11 -3.93
CA LEU A 28 1.62 17.07 -3.96
C LEU A 28 0.98 17.65 -2.69
N LEU A 29 1.65 17.46 -1.56
CA LEU A 29 1.16 17.89 -0.24
C LEU A 29 1.72 19.24 0.20
N GLU A 30 2.57 19.86 -0.62
CA GLU A 30 3.20 21.16 -0.35
C GLU A 30 3.98 21.20 0.98
N VAL A 31 4.67 20.10 1.31
CA VAL A 31 5.52 19.96 2.51
C VAL A 31 6.94 19.52 2.16
N SER A 32 7.83 19.43 3.15
CA SER A 32 9.19 18.92 2.93
C SER A 32 9.22 17.38 2.79
N PRO A 33 10.18 16.81 2.03
CA PRO A 33 10.36 15.36 1.96
C PRO A 33 10.60 14.72 3.33
N ALA A 34 11.34 15.40 4.21
CA ALA A 34 11.56 14.95 5.58
C ALA A 34 10.24 14.82 6.35
N ARG A 35 9.31 15.76 6.17
CA ARG A 35 7.99 15.71 6.80
C ARG A 35 7.17 14.53 6.30
N VAL A 36 7.24 14.21 5.01
CA VAL A 36 6.61 13.01 4.44
C VAL A 36 7.19 11.75 5.06
N GLU A 37 8.52 11.66 5.17
CA GLU A 37 9.18 10.50 5.79
C GLU A 37 8.76 10.33 7.26
N GLU A 38 8.67 11.41 8.04
CA GLU A 38 8.12 11.38 9.40
C GLU A 38 6.69 10.83 9.42
N MET A 39 5.79 11.38 8.60
CA MET A 39 4.39 10.96 8.55
C MET A 39 4.23 9.49 8.10
N CYS A 40 5.02 9.04 7.13
CA CYS A 40 5.03 7.63 6.71
C CYS A 40 5.51 6.70 7.83
N ASN A 41 6.53 7.12 8.60
CA ASN A 41 7.00 6.33 9.74
C ASN A 41 5.95 6.27 10.86
N GLU A 42 5.28 7.39 11.16
CA GLU A 42 4.17 7.43 12.13
C GLU A 42 3.01 6.52 11.70
N LEU A 43 2.62 6.56 10.42
CA LEU A 43 1.60 5.69 9.85
C LEU A 43 1.99 4.21 9.96
N SER A 44 3.21 3.87 9.55
CA SER A 44 3.71 2.49 9.61
C SER A 44 3.66 1.94 11.04
N ALA A 45 4.13 2.73 12.02
CA ALA A 45 4.10 2.35 13.44
C ALA A 45 2.67 2.24 13.99
N SER A 46 1.75 3.11 13.58
CA SER A 46 0.34 3.03 13.98
C SER A 46 -0.31 1.75 13.46
N TYR A 47 -0.14 1.44 12.17
CA TYR A 47 -0.73 0.23 11.59
C TYR A 47 -0.20 -1.06 12.19
N ASP A 48 1.09 -1.09 12.53
CA ASP A 48 1.73 -2.21 13.24
C ASP A 48 1.12 -2.38 14.64
N ALA A 49 1.01 -1.29 15.41
CA ALA A 49 0.40 -1.30 16.75
C ALA A 49 -1.09 -1.69 16.74
N GLU A 50 -1.78 -1.43 15.64
CA GLU A 50 -3.20 -1.76 15.43
C GLU A 50 -3.43 -3.17 14.85
N ASP A 51 -2.38 -3.96 14.62
CA ASP A 51 -2.44 -5.32 14.05
C ASP A 51 -3.21 -5.37 12.72
N ARG A 52 -2.94 -4.40 11.83
CA ARG A 52 -3.62 -4.29 10.53
C ARG A 52 -3.15 -5.38 9.57
N GLY A 53 -4.06 -5.87 8.73
CA GLY A 53 -3.76 -6.86 7.68
C GLY A 53 -2.92 -6.35 6.50
N PHE A 54 -2.42 -5.11 6.57
CA PHE A 54 -1.54 -4.49 5.57
C PHE A 54 -0.43 -3.70 6.27
N VAL A 55 0.67 -3.49 5.55
CA VAL A 55 1.84 -2.73 6.01
C VAL A 55 2.18 -1.62 5.02
N LEU A 56 2.64 -0.50 5.55
CA LEU A 56 3.29 0.55 4.77
C LEU A 56 4.80 0.28 4.77
N VAL A 57 5.36 -0.01 3.59
CA VAL A 57 6.77 -0.38 3.43
C VAL A 57 7.50 0.55 2.46
N ARG A 58 8.81 0.69 2.66
CA ARG A 58 9.70 1.40 1.74
C ARG A 58 10.45 0.41 0.86
N VAL A 59 10.26 0.50 -0.45
CA VAL A 59 10.87 -0.39 -1.46
C VAL A 59 11.49 0.46 -2.57
N ALA A 60 12.75 0.19 -2.91
CA ALA A 60 13.50 0.92 -3.93
C ALA A 60 13.47 2.46 -3.74
N GLY A 61 13.40 2.93 -2.50
CA GLY A 61 13.35 4.35 -2.16
C GLY A 61 11.95 4.96 -2.04
N GLY A 62 10.91 4.31 -2.58
CA GLY A 62 9.51 4.76 -2.51
C GLY A 62 8.65 3.99 -1.50
N TYR A 63 7.46 4.51 -1.20
CA TYR A 63 6.48 3.93 -0.28
C TYR A 63 5.34 3.24 -1.02
N ARG A 64 4.85 2.11 -0.47
CA ARG A 64 3.63 1.45 -0.93
C ARG A 64 2.98 0.64 0.17
N PHE A 65 1.70 0.34 -0.02
CA PHE A 65 1.04 -0.71 0.76
C PHE A 65 1.37 -2.11 0.23
N GLN A 66 1.47 -3.04 1.17
CA GLN A 66 1.52 -4.48 0.92
C GLN A 66 0.64 -5.20 1.95
N SER A 67 0.18 -6.41 1.64
CA SER A 67 -0.44 -7.28 2.64
C SER A 67 0.54 -7.60 3.75
N HIS A 68 0.07 -7.64 4.99
CA HIS A 68 0.90 -8.04 6.12
C HIS A 68 1.36 -9.50 5.95
N PRO A 69 2.64 -9.83 6.19
CA PRO A 69 3.20 -11.17 5.87
C PRO A 69 2.51 -12.31 6.61
N ASP A 70 2.01 -12.09 7.83
CA ASP A 70 1.27 -13.11 8.58
C ASP A 70 -0.03 -13.57 7.89
N LEU A 71 -0.51 -12.79 6.92
CA LEU A 71 -1.73 -13.07 6.18
C LEU A 71 -1.43 -13.67 4.79
N ALA A 72 -0.16 -13.98 4.49
CA ALA A 72 0.28 -14.50 3.19
C ALA A 72 -0.51 -15.74 2.73
N ALA A 73 -0.81 -16.67 3.64
CA ALA A 73 -1.56 -17.88 3.33
C ALA A 73 -2.97 -17.58 2.78
N TYR A 74 -3.64 -16.54 3.28
CA TYR A 74 -4.95 -16.12 2.77
C TYR A 74 -4.84 -15.43 1.41
N VAL A 75 -3.81 -14.60 1.23
CA VAL A 75 -3.55 -13.88 -0.02
C VAL A 75 -3.20 -14.86 -1.14
N GLU A 76 -2.35 -15.86 -0.89
CA GLU A 76 -2.00 -16.91 -1.86
C GLU A 76 -3.24 -17.66 -2.35
N ARG A 77 -4.12 -18.08 -1.43
CA ARG A 77 -5.37 -18.76 -1.80
C ARG A 77 -6.26 -17.91 -2.68
N PHE A 78 -6.44 -16.63 -2.33
CA PHE A 78 -7.23 -15.69 -3.13
C PHE A 78 -6.67 -15.54 -4.56
N VAL A 79 -5.36 -15.41 -4.71
CA VAL A 79 -4.70 -15.29 -6.02
C VAL A 79 -4.90 -16.56 -6.86
N LEU A 80 -4.74 -17.74 -6.25
CA LEU A 80 -4.90 -19.03 -6.93
C LEU A 80 -6.35 -19.29 -7.39
N GLU A 81 -7.34 -18.94 -6.55
CA GLU A 81 -8.76 -19.04 -6.90
C GLU A 81 -9.10 -18.10 -8.08
N GLY A 82 -8.61 -16.86 -8.05
CA GLY A 82 -8.80 -15.88 -9.13
C GLY A 82 -8.17 -16.29 -10.46
N GLN A 83 -6.97 -16.91 -10.43
CA GLN A 83 -6.32 -17.45 -11.64
C GLN A 83 -7.13 -18.59 -12.27
N SER A 84 -7.65 -19.49 -11.43
CA SER A 84 -8.45 -20.64 -11.89
C SER A 84 -9.77 -20.21 -12.55
N ALA A 85 -10.40 -19.15 -12.02
CA ALA A 85 -11.60 -18.54 -12.62
C ALA A 85 -11.31 -17.90 -13.98
N ARG A 86 -10.18 -17.20 -14.13
CA ARG A 86 -9.77 -16.55 -15.38
C ARG A 86 -9.43 -17.56 -16.49
N LEU A 87 -8.79 -18.68 -16.17
CA LEU A 87 -8.53 -19.75 -17.16
C LEU A 87 -9.83 -20.41 -17.62
N SER A 88 -10.78 -20.65 -16.72
CA SER A 88 -12.07 -21.26 -17.06
C SER A 88 -12.91 -20.40 -18.00
N ALA A 89 -12.90 -19.07 -17.82
CA ALA A 89 -13.60 -18.14 -18.70
C ALA A 89 -13.01 -18.17 -20.13
N ALA A 90 -11.68 -18.08 -20.26
CA ALA A 90 -11.01 -18.10 -21.57
C ALA A 90 -11.20 -19.43 -22.34
N ALA A 91 -11.44 -20.54 -21.65
CA ALA A 91 -11.71 -21.84 -22.26
C ALA A 91 -13.17 -22.00 -22.76
N LEU A 92 -14.09 -21.15 -22.29
CA LEU A 92 -15.50 -21.16 -22.70
C LEU A 92 -15.77 -20.17 -23.85
N GLU A 93 -14.84 -19.26 -24.10
CA GLU A 93 -14.90 -18.23 -25.16
C GLU A 93 -14.38 -18.72 -26.53
N THR A 94 -14.19 -20.03 -26.72
CA THR A 94 -13.82 -20.69 -27.99
C THR A 94 -14.81 -21.77 -28.38
#